data_AF-A0A7C3KWZ0-F1
#
_entry.id   AF-A0A7C3KWZ0-F1
#
_cell.length_a   1.000
_cell.length_b   1.000
_cell.length_c   1.000
_cell.angle_alpha   90.00
_cell.angle_beta   90.00
_cell.angle_gamma   90.00
#
_symmetry.space_group_name_H-M   'P 1'
#
loop_
_entity.id
_entity.type
_entity.pdbx_description
1 polymer ?
#
loop_
_entity_poly.entity_id
_entity_poly.type
_entity_poly.pdbx_seq_one_letter_code
_entity_poly.pdbx_strand_id
1 'polypeptide(L)'
;MSRAPSARAARSPSACPSSAHSTRAGVMRAWSCHNLDMLLLVALGLLSQSPAQADLDALTALEAYAPTQSAPEAASIRDAEARLLERVRNLTALSPEVTGRLDELLSEHVERSTPLPDRPIRPNDPLARVLCAYENAKVLSTPVGETKAFRTATHFPGAVPEDATRVTRTVNVGLAVPGRHLLVGYAAPGEVVTVRLQQAPPGMTGLRIGAHSDDIQRRDSWPRPPRISKRFAARVGENRISNPFGGLIYLEVPPGSRGSLTVEVSNVVPAAQYVRGKTSDAEWQLERQAPAPWAELATDKIILTVPSSEIRDLDDPGKLMAFWDDVMDACADLAAIPRTRTRPERMVADVQISAGYMHAGYPIMVPTGEARNMVDLAHLRNGTWGFFHEIGHNHQNPDWTFGGTSEVTVNLFSLYVNETLCGKRWNQVWSAGFHESPARVRALLAEGKKPWDTGDLAIRLYMYVQLREKFGWEPVKKVFAEYGSLPAESRPKNDAEKRDQWLIRFSRAVGRNLGPFFEAWGVPTSDSARASLRDLPVWLPEDWDSHGGNLEAAVLG
;
A
#
# COMPACT_ATOMS: atom_id res chain seq x y z
N MET A 1 -5.26 53.75 12.48
CA MET A 1 -5.15 54.95 11.62
C MET A 1 -4.99 54.43 10.18
N SER A 2 -6.07 54.31 9.40
CA SER A 2 -6.66 55.35 8.53
C SER A 2 -5.67 55.73 7.41
N ARG A 3 -5.89 55.51 6.11
CA ARG A 3 -7.05 55.88 5.27
C ARG A 3 -6.98 55.17 3.89
N ALA A 4 -8.10 54.59 3.44
CA ALA A 4 -8.71 54.96 2.15
C ALA A 4 -9.61 56.21 2.41
N PRO A 5 -10.28 56.93 1.47
CA PRO A 5 -10.98 56.41 0.26
C PRO A 5 -11.11 57.40 -0.93
N SER A 6 -11.81 57.01 -2.01
CA SER A 6 -12.74 57.90 -2.76
C SER A 6 -13.52 57.15 -3.85
N ALA A 7 -14.86 57.22 -3.75
CA ALA A 7 -15.91 56.80 -4.69
C ALA A 7 -16.31 57.99 -5.60
N ARG A 8 -17.03 57.86 -6.74
CA ARG A 8 -18.51 57.71 -6.85
C ARG A 8 -18.93 57.70 -8.34
N ALA A 9 -19.88 56.82 -8.71
CA ALA A 9 -21.28 57.06 -9.16
C ALA A 9 -21.44 57.51 -10.63
N ALA A 10 -22.10 56.79 -11.56
CA ALA A 10 -23.47 56.23 -11.68
C ALA A 10 -24.33 57.03 -12.67
N ARG A 11 -24.88 56.37 -13.71
CA ARG A 11 -26.26 56.49 -14.26
C ARG A 11 -26.40 55.80 -15.65
N SER A 12 -27.44 54.98 -15.78
CA SER A 12 -28.05 54.45 -17.02
C SER A 12 -29.21 55.38 -17.48
N PRO A 13 -30.11 55.05 -18.44
CA PRO A 13 -30.06 54.15 -19.62
C PRO A 13 -30.67 54.78 -20.92
N SER A 14 -30.79 53.99 -22.00
CA SER A 14 -31.95 53.87 -22.92
C SER A 14 -31.78 54.21 -24.44
N ALA A 15 -32.45 53.34 -25.22
CA ALA A 15 -33.14 53.55 -26.52
C ALA A 15 -32.40 53.31 -27.86
N CYS A 16 -32.84 52.21 -28.52
CA CYS A 16 -32.96 51.98 -29.98
C CYS A 16 -33.92 53.01 -30.64
N PRO A 17 -33.93 53.24 -31.99
CA PRO A 17 -34.34 52.23 -33.00
C PRO A 17 -33.83 52.35 -34.46
N SER A 18 -34.09 51.27 -35.23
CA SER A 18 -34.45 51.09 -36.67
C SER A 18 -34.02 52.13 -37.74
N SER A 19 -33.69 51.80 -39.00
CA SER A 19 -34.49 51.04 -39.99
C SER A 19 -33.73 50.83 -41.31
N ALA A 20 -33.82 49.62 -41.90
CA ALA A 20 -34.45 49.29 -43.20
C ALA A 20 -33.61 49.43 -44.48
N HIS A 21 -33.58 48.37 -45.30
CA HIS A 21 -33.97 48.35 -46.73
C HIS A 21 -34.26 46.91 -47.20
N SER A 22 -35.36 46.73 -47.95
CA SER A 22 -35.92 45.49 -48.53
C SER A 22 -35.29 45.15 -49.90
N THR A 23 -35.33 43.92 -50.43
CA THR A 23 -36.42 43.46 -51.34
C THR A 23 -36.50 41.92 -51.54
N ARG A 24 -37.74 41.46 -51.83
CA ARG A 24 -38.34 40.15 -52.27
C ARG A 24 -37.71 39.56 -53.57
N ALA A 25 -37.90 38.32 -54.07
CA ALA A 25 -38.60 37.06 -53.72
C ALA A 25 -38.29 35.96 -54.79
N GLY A 26 -38.62 34.68 -54.49
CA GLY A 26 -38.80 33.54 -55.43
C GLY A 26 -37.99 32.29 -55.02
N VAL A 27 -38.44 31.02 -54.98
CA VAL A 27 -39.62 30.29 -55.50
C VAL A 27 -39.77 28.98 -54.66
N MET A 28 -41.00 28.48 -54.42
CA MET A 28 -41.33 27.18 -53.79
C MET A 28 -41.32 26.00 -54.79
N ARG A 29 -40.97 24.78 -54.31
CA ARG A 29 -41.49 23.41 -54.64
C ARG A 29 -40.47 22.36 -54.12
N ALA A 30 -40.76 21.14 -53.69
CA ALA A 30 -41.92 20.40 -53.20
C ALA A 30 -41.34 19.18 -52.43
N TRP A 31 -41.95 18.76 -51.32
CA TRP A 31 -41.54 17.58 -50.53
C TRP A 31 -42.12 16.29 -51.15
N SER A 32 -41.34 15.20 -51.19
CA SER A 32 -41.84 13.85 -51.46
C SER A 32 -41.72 12.96 -50.21
N CYS A 33 -42.78 12.21 -49.94
CA CYS A 33 -42.88 11.21 -48.89
C CYS A 33 -41.98 10.01 -49.19
N HIS A 34 -40.77 9.96 -48.63
CA HIS A 34 -39.94 8.74 -48.59
C HIS A 34 -39.06 8.60 -47.33
N ASN A 35 -39.22 9.48 -46.33
CA ASN A 35 -38.35 9.52 -45.16
C ASN A 35 -39.00 9.09 -43.83
N LEU A 36 -40.29 8.74 -43.78
CA LEU A 36 -40.92 8.37 -42.50
C LEU A 36 -40.66 6.91 -42.07
N ASP A 37 -40.46 5.96 -42.99
CA ASP A 37 -40.21 4.55 -42.61
C ASP A 37 -38.76 4.28 -42.19
N MET A 38 -37.79 5.10 -42.66
CA MET A 38 -36.39 4.98 -42.24
C MET A 38 -36.13 5.61 -40.86
N LEU A 39 -36.96 6.58 -40.44
CA LEU A 39 -36.89 7.20 -39.13
C LEU A 39 -37.47 6.33 -38.01
N LEU A 40 -38.42 5.43 -38.32
CA LEU A 40 -38.96 4.47 -37.36
C LEU A 40 -37.97 3.31 -37.09
N LEU A 41 -37.21 2.88 -38.09
CA LEU A 41 -36.17 1.84 -37.97
C LEU A 41 -34.88 2.33 -37.32
N VAL A 42 -34.54 3.63 -37.44
CA VAL A 42 -33.41 4.23 -36.70
C VAL A 42 -33.79 4.60 -35.25
N ALA A 43 -35.06 4.88 -34.97
CA ALA A 43 -35.56 5.09 -33.61
C ALA A 43 -35.61 3.81 -32.75
N LEU A 44 -35.61 2.62 -33.38
CA LEU A 44 -35.51 1.32 -32.71
C LEU A 44 -34.06 0.85 -32.47
N GLY A 45 -33.05 1.57 -32.99
CA GLY A 45 -31.64 1.13 -33.00
C GLY A 45 -30.69 1.86 -32.04
N LEU A 46 -31.14 2.85 -31.27
CA LEU A 46 -30.28 3.68 -30.40
C LEU A 46 -30.92 4.03 -29.05
N LEU A 47 -31.71 3.11 -28.48
CA LEU A 47 -32.00 3.17 -27.04
C LEU A 47 -30.80 2.55 -26.32
N SER A 48 -29.87 3.39 -25.87
CA SER A 48 -28.87 2.95 -24.90
C SER A 48 -29.60 2.31 -23.72
N GLN A 49 -29.35 1.03 -23.47
CA GLN A 49 -29.93 0.30 -22.34
C GLN A 49 -29.72 1.11 -21.06
N SER A 50 -30.77 1.22 -20.23
CA SER A 50 -30.64 1.95 -18.97
C SER A 50 -29.57 1.29 -18.10
N PRO A 51 -28.81 2.05 -17.29
CA PRO A 51 -27.80 1.45 -16.41
C PRO A 51 -28.36 0.36 -15.49
N ALA A 52 -29.61 0.53 -15.03
CA ALA A 52 -30.31 -0.45 -14.21
C ALA A 52 -30.61 -1.74 -14.99
N GLN A 53 -31.11 -1.65 -16.22
CA GLN A 53 -31.38 -2.84 -17.03
C GLN A 53 -30.09 -3.59 -17.38
N ALA A 54 -29.01 -2.87 -17.70
CA ALA A 54 -27.72 -3.48 -17.96
C ALA A 54 -27.12 -4.20 -16.73
N ASP A 55 -27.41 -3.72 -15.51
CA ASP A 55 -27.03 -4.44 -14.29
C ASP A 55 -27.88 -5.68 -14.05
N LEU A 56 -29.19 -5.62 -14.32
CA LEU A 56 -30.09 -6.77 -14.21
C LEU A 56 -29.74 -7.86 -15.22
N ASP A 57 -29.39 -7.49 -16.44
CA ASP A 57 -28.91 -8.41 -17.47
C ASP A 57 -27.57 -9.05 -17.06
N ALA A 58 -26.65 -8.25 -16.50
CA ALA A 58 -25.40 -8.77 -15.95
C ALA A 58 -25.66 -9.78 -14.82
N LEU A 59 -26.58 -9.48 -13.89
CA LEU A 59 -26.95 -10.40 -12.81
C LEU A 59 -27.54 -11.69 -13.36
N THR A 60 -28.44 -11.60 -14.34
CA THR A 60 -29.05 -12.75 -15.01
C THR A 60 -27.99 -13.63 -15.66
N ALA A 61 -26.99 -13.02 -16.31
CA ALA A 61 -25.88 -13.75 -16.92
C ALA A 61 -25.01 -14.47 -15.87
N LEU A 62 -24.74 -13.83 -14.72
CA LEU A 62 -23.97 -14.46 -13.64
C LEU A 62 -24.76 -15.57 -12.92
N GLU A 63 -26.07 -15.42 -12.79
CA GLU A 63 -26.96 -16.43 -12.21
C GLU A 63 -27.02 -17.70 -13.07
N ALA A 64 -27.14 -17.54 -14.38
CA ALA A 64 -27.14 -18.65 -15.33
C ALA A 64 -25.76 -19.35 -15.46
N TYR A 65 -24.70 -18.73 -14.96
CA TYR A 65 -23.35 -19.28 -15.02
C TYR A 65 -23.12 -20.31 -13.91
N ALA A 66 -22.94 -21.57 -14.30
CA ALA A 66 -22.51 -22.64 -13.40
C ALA A 66 -21.00 -22.51 -13.10
N PRO A 67 -20.58 -22.41 -11.83
CA PRO A 67 -19.17 -22.35 -11.47
C PRO A 67 -18.37 -23.52 -12.03
N THR A 68 -17.16 -23.24 -12.51
CA THR A 68 -16.25 -24.27 -13.05
C THR A 68 -14.99 -24.40 -12.18
N GLN A 69 -13.99 -25.17 -12.62
CA GLN A 69 -12.71 -25.26 -11.91
C GLN A 69 -11.83 -24.01 -12.14
N SER A 70 -12.07 -23.25 -13.21
CA SER A 70 -11.26 -22.10 -13.62
C SER A 70 -12.10 -20.84 -13.79
N ALA A 71 -11.44 -19.70 -13.95
CA ALA A 71 -12.12 -18.44 -14.26
C ALA A 71 -12.89 -18.54 -15.61
N PRO A 72 -14.00 -17.79 -15.79
CA PRO A 72 -14.75 -17.78 -17.04
C PRO A 72 -13.91 -17.34 -18.25
N GLU A 73 -13.94 -18.14 -19.31
CA GLU A 73 -13.34 -17.78 -20.61
C GLU A 73 -14.23 -16.83 -21.43
N ALA A 74 -15.54 -16.86 -21.20
CA ALA A 74 -16.49 -15.99 -21.88
C ALA A 74 -16.32 -14.53 -21.43
N ALA A 75 -16.02 -13.64 -22.39
CA ALA A 75 -15.89 -12.22 -22.12
C ALA A 75 -17.16 -11.61 -21.51
N SER A 76 -18.34 -12.04 -21.96
CA SER A 76 -19.63 -11.58 -21.43
C SER A 76 -19.77 -11.79 -19.92
N ILE A 77 -19.30 -12.91 -19.39
CA ILE A 77 -19.35 -13.21 -17.95
C ILE A 77 -18.35 -12.36 -17.18
N ARG A 78 -17.12 -12.22 -17.70
CA ARG A 78 -16.09 -11.36 -17.07
C ARG A 78 -16.51 -9.89 -17.06
N ASP A 79 -17.11 -9.41 -18.14
CA ASP A 79 -17.59 -8.03 -18.26
C ASP A 79 -18.79 -7.77 -17.33
N ALA A 80 -19.70 -8.74 -17.21
CA ALA A 80 -20.81 -8.68 -16.26
C ALA A 80 -20.31 -8.62 -14.81
N GLU A 81 -19.33 -9.46 -14.44
CA GLU A 81 -18.70 -9.43 -13.12
C GLU A 81 -18.02 -8.09 -12.85
N ALA A 82 -17.14 -7.64 -13.76
CA ALA A 82 -16.39 -6.40 -13.61
C ALA A 82 -17.33 -5.19 -13.45
N ARG A 83 -18.40 -5.15 -14.24
CA ARG A 83 -19.46 -4.14 -14.14
C ARG A 83 -20.09 -4.15 -12.75
N LEU A 84 -20.59 -5.30 -12.29
CA LEU A 84 -21.30 -5.38 -11.02
C LEU A 84 -20.38 -5.13 -9.83
N LEU A 85 -19.15 -5.63 -9.85
CA LEU A 85 -18.13 -5.36 -8.83
C LEU A 85 -17.79 -3.87 -8.69
N GLU A 86 -17.83 -3.11 -9.78
CA GLU A 86 -17.66 -1.65 -9.72
C GLU A 86 -18.92 -0.98 -9.17
N ARG A 87 -20.11 -1.43 -9.59
CA ARG A 87 -21.39 -0.86 -9.15
C ARG A 87 -21.62 -1.05 -7.64
N VAL A 88 -21.36 -2.23 -7.10
CA VAL A 88 -21.62 -2.56 -5.68
C VAL A 88 -20.67 -1.85 -4.71
N ARG A 89 -19.56 -1.27 -5.19
CA ARG A 89 -18.68 -0.41 -4.37
C ARG A 89 -19.36 0.87 -3.94
N ASN A 90 -20.28 1.38 -4.76
CA ASN A 90 -21.08 2.56 -4.46
C ASN A 90 -22.57 2.20 -4.50
N LEU A 91 -23.11 1.75 -3.37
CA LEU A 91 -24.50 1.29 -3.28
C LEU A 91 -25.52 2.35 -3.71
N THR A 92 -25.22 3.64 -3.61
CA THR A 92 -26.13 4.71 -4.06
C THR A 92 -26.27 4.77 -5.58
N ALA A 93 -25.37 4.12 -6.32
CA ALA A 93 -25.45 4.01 -7.77
C ALA A 93 -26.46 2.95 -8.23
N LEU A 94 -26.83 2.00 -7.36
CA LEU A 94 -27.76 0.91 -7.66
C LEU A 94 -29.22 1.40 -7.62
N SER A 95 -30.05 0.93 -8.54
CA SER A 95 -31.48 1.20 -8.48
C SER A 95 -32.16 0.32 -7.42
N PRO A 96 -33.38 0.66 -6.95
CA PRO A 96 -34.13 -0.19 -6.04
C PRO A 96 -34.38 -1.60 -6.59
N GLU A 97 -34.61 -1.75 -7.89
CA GLU A 97 -34.84 -3.03 -8.54
C GLU A 97 -33.59 -3.92 -8.53
N VAL A 98 -32.43 -3.35 -8.87
CA VAL A 98 -31.13 -4.06 -8.81
C VAL A 98 -30.79 -4.46 -7.38
N THR A 99 -31.03 -3.55 -6.43
CA THR A 99 -30.82 -3.79 -4.99
C THR A 99 -31.71 -4.93 -4.49
N GLY A 100 -33.00 -4.92 -4.86
CA GLY A 100 -33.94 -5.98 -4.54
C GLY A 100 -33.49 -7.34 -5.06
N ARG A 101 -33.05 -7.40 -6.33
CA ARG A 101 -32.56 -8.65 -6.92
C ARG A 101 -31.28 -9.17 -6.25
N LEU A 102 -30.35 -8.28 -5.93
CA LEU A 102 -29.14 -8.63 -5.18
C LEU A 102 -29.46 -9.16 -3.77
N ASP A 103 -30.47 -8.61 -3.10
CA ASP A 103 -30.90 -9.06 -1.77
C ASP A 103 -31.55 -10.45 -1.79
N GLU A 104 -32.37 -10.73 -2.81
CA GLU A 104 -32.92 -12.07 -3.06
C GLU A 104 -31.80 -13.09 -3.29
N LEU A 105 -30.92 -12.82 -4.26
CA LEU A 105 -29.81 -13.71 -4.61
C LEU A 105 -28.85 -13.92 -3.45
N LEU A 106 -28.56 -12.87 -2.68
CA LEU A 106 -27.73 -12.99 -1.48
C LEU A 106 -28.35 -13.94 -0.45
N SER A 107 -29.68 -13.85 -0.26
CA SER A 107 -30.42 -14.71 0.67
C SER A 107 -30.44 -16.17 0.21
N GLU A 108 -30.56 -16.41 -1.10
CA GLU A 108 -30.52 -17.74 -1.71
C GLU A 108 -29.11 -18.37 -1.72
N HIS A 109 -28.07 -17.54 -1.73
CA HIS A 109 -26.68 -17.95 -1.93
C HIS A 109 -25.73 -17.49 -0.82
N VAL A 110 -26.22 -17.42 0.43
CA VAL A 110 -25.40 -17.02 1.60
C VAL A 110 -24.15 -17.88 1.71
N GLU A 111 -24.29 -19.21 1.71
CA GLU A 111 -23.15 -20.13 1.83
C GLU A 111 -22.14 -19.98 0.69
N ARG A 112 -22.64 -19.91 -0.55
CA ARG A 112 -21.84 -19.74 -1.78
C ARG A 112 -21.05 -18.42 -1.76
N SER A 113 -21.61 -17.36 -1.19
CA SER A 113 -20.99 -16.03 -1.06
C SER A 113 -20.25 -15.80 0.26
N THR A 114 -20.00 -16.85 1.05
CA THR A 114 -19.28 -16.77 2.33
C THR A 114 -17.78 -17.02 2.15
N PRO A 115 -16.92 -16.00 2.30
CA PRO A 115 -15.47 -16.18 2.17
C PRO A 115 -14.86 -16.73 3.46
N LEU A 116 -14.15 -17.86 3.36
CA LEU A 116 -13.43 -18.49 4.48
C LEU A 116 -11.98 -18.83 4.08
N PRO A 117 -11.04 -18.92 5.03
CA PRO A 117 -9.65 -19.27 4.72
C PRO A 117 -9.47 -20.62 4.01
N ASP A 118 -10.24 -21.63 4.40
CA ASP A 118 -10.26 -22.98 3.83
C ASP A 118 -11.17 -23.09 2.58
N ARG A 119 -12.15 -22.19 2.45
CA ARG A 119 -13.07 -22.08 1.30
C ARG A 119 -13.11 -20.64 0.76
N PRO A 120 -12.04 -20.15 0.11
CA PRO A 120 -12.02 -18.78 -0.38
C PRO A 120 -12.85 -18.65 -1.67
N ILE A 121 -13.45 -17.48 -1.87
CA ILE A 121 -14.18 -17.15 -3.10
C ILE A 121 -13.17 -16.80 -4.20
N ARG A 122 -13.32 -17.40 -5.38
CA ARG A 122 -12.39 -17.30 -6.52
C ARG A 122 -13.11 -16.86 -7.81
N PRO A 123 -12.39 -16.38 -8.84
CA PRO A 123 -12.97 -15.94 -10.12
C PRO A 123 -13.81 -16.98 -10.87
N ASN A 124 -13.66 -18.26 -10.55
CA ASN A 124 -14.49 -19.33 -11.09
C ASN A 124 -15.97 -19.27 -10.63
N ASP A 125 -16.29 -18.43 -9.64
CA ASP A 125 -17.66 -18.15 -9.20
C ASP A 125 -17.94 -16.63 -9.15
N PRO A 126 -18.19 -15.99 -10.29
CA PRO A 126 -18.43 -14.55 -10.38
C PRO A 126 -19.65 -14.07 -9.58
N LEU A 127 -20.73 -14.87 -9.52
CA LEU A 127 -21.92 -14.51 -8.74
C LEU A 127 -21.56 -14.45 -7.24
N ALA A 128 -20.84 -15.44 -6.71
CA ALA A 128 -20.38 -15.42 -5.33
C ALA A 128 -19.55 -14.17 -5.00
N ARG A 129 -18.69 -13.76 -5.94
CA ARG A 129 -17.86 -12.54 -5.79
C ARG A 129 -18.70 -11.29 -5.74
N VAL A 130 -19.66 -11.13 -6.65
CA VAL A 130 -20.57 -9.97 -6.66
C VAL A 130 -21.39 -9.92 -5.37
N LEU A 131 -21.98 -11.04 -4.94
CA LEU A 131 -22.79 -11.10 -3.73
C LEU A 131 -21.97 -10.83 -2.46
N CYS A 132 -20.77 -11.38 -2.35
CA CYS A 132 -19.87 -11.11 -1.24
C CYS A 132 -19.44 -9.64 -1.19
N ALA A 133 -19.08 -9.04 -2.33
CA ALA A 133 -18.70 -7.63 -2.40
C ALA A 133 -19.87 -6.69 -2.09
N TYR A 134 -21.07 -7.02 -2.59
CA TYR A 134 -22.31 -6.30 -2.30
C TYR A 134 -22.64 -6.32 -0.81
N GLU A 135 -22.64 -7.50 -0.19
CA GLU A 135 -22.91 -7.60 1.23
C GLU A 135 -21.83 -6.90 2.06
N ASN A 136 -20.55 -7.04 1.69
CA ASN A 136 -19.45 -6.35 2.35
C ASN A 136 -19.64 -4.82 2.31
N ALA A 137 -20.08 -4.27 1.17
CA ALA A 137 -20.44 -2.86 1.08
C ALA A 137 -21.66 -2.51 1.95
N LYS A 138 -22.71 -3.34 1.96
CA LYS A 138 -23.91 -3.11 2.79
C LYS A 138 -23.57 -3.04 4.27
N VAL A 139 -22.92 -4.06 4.81
CA VAL A 139 -22.62 -4.12 6.26
C VAL A 139 -21.65 -3.02 6.71
N LEU A 140 -20.74 -2.59 5.84
CA LEU A 140 -19.86 -1.45 6.13
C LEU A 140 -20.61 -0.11 6.10
N SER A 141 -21.66 0.01 5.29
CA SER A 141 -22.52 1.20 5.23
C SER A 141 -23.59 1.26 6.33
N THR A 142 -23.87 0.15 7.02
CA THR A 142 -24.90 0.07 8.07
C THR A 142 -24.66 1.12 9.17
N PRO A 143 -25.71 1.86 9.59
CA PRO A 143 -25.63 2.81 10.70
C PRO A 143 -25.17 2.18 12.02
N VAL A 144 -24.57 3.00 12.87
CA VAL A 144 -24.18 2.59 14.23
C VAL A 144 -25.43 2.29 15.04
N GLY A 145 -25.49 1.11 15.68
CA GLY A 145 -26.65 0.61 16.42
C GLY A 145 -27.50 -0.41 15.66
N GLU A 146 -27.41 -0.45 14.33
CA GLU A 146 -28.02 -1.48 13.48
C GLU A 146 -27.00 -2.51 12.99
N THR A 147 -25.71 -2.22 13.18
CA THR A 147 -24.62 -3.11 12.79
C THR A 147 -24.70 -4.42 13.57
N LYS A 148 -24.63 -5.54 12.86
CA LYS A 148 -24.54 -6.89 13.44
C LYS A 148 -23.19 -7.51 13.13
N ALA A 149 -22.80 -8.51 13.91
CA ALA A 149 -21.62 -9.31 13.60
C ALA A 149 -21.76 -9.93 12.20
N PHE A 150 -20.74 -9.79 11.37
CA PHE A 150 -20.67 -10.49 10.11
C PHE A 150 -20.44 -11.98 10.36
N ARG A 151 -21.06 -12.86 9.56
CA ARG A 151 -21.02 -14.32 9.78
C ARG A 151 -19.61 -14.93 9.81
N THR A 152 -18.63 -14.29 9.18
CA THR A 152 -17.23 -14.74 9.16
C THR A 152 -16.31 -13.97 10.10
N ALA A 153 -16.84 -13.06 10.94
CA ALA A 153 -16.03 -12.25 11.84
C ALA A 153 -15.22 -13.08 12.85
N THR A 154 -15.73 -14.26 13.24
CA THR A 154 -15.03 -15.21 14.12
C THR A 154 -13.85 -15.91 13.45
N HIS A 155 -13.86 -16.00 12.11
CA HIS A 155 -12.74 -16.57 11.34
C HIS A 155 -11.68 -15.49 11.09
N PHE A 156 -12.09 -14.30 10.69
CA PHE A 156 -11.20 -13.16 10.53
C PHE A 156 -11.95 -11.83 10.73
N PRO A 157 -11.42 -10.87 11.53
CA PRO A 157 -10.13 -10.89 12.22
C PRO A 157 -9.99 -11.91 13.35
N GLY A 158 -11.07 -12.55 13.80
CA GLY A 158 -11.00 -13.64 14.78
C GLY A 158 -12.05 -13.52 15.88
N ALA A 159 -12.30 -14.63 16.54
CA ALA A 159 -13.27 -14.70 17.62
C ALA A 159 -12.81 -13.93 18.87
N VAL A 160 -13.77 -13.29 19.53
CA VAL A 160 -13.63 -12.81 20.90
C VAL A 160 -14.18 -13.92 21.81
N PRO A 161 -13.46 -14.34 22.88
CA PRO A 161 -13.99 -15.30 23.84
C PRO A 161 -15.34 -14.84 24.42
N GLU A 162 -16.31 -15.73 24.54
CA GLU A 162 -17.68 -15.38 24.97
C GLU A 162 -17.72 -14.77 26.37
N ASP A 163 -16.83 -15.25 27.25
CA ASP A 163 -16.64 -14.81 28.63
C ASP A 163 -15.73 -13.59 28.76
N ALA A 164 -15.20 -13.06 27.65
CA ALA A 164 -14.37 -11.86 27.68
C ALA A 164 -15.16 -10.67 28.23
N THR A 165 -14.71 -10.15 29.36
CA THR A 165 -15.34 -9.01 30.03
C THR A 165 -15.14 -7.74 29.19
N ARG A 166 -16.22 -6.98 29.00
CA ARG A 166 -16.18 -5.66 28.39
C ARG A 166 -15.83 -4.64 29.46
N VAL A 167 -14.86 -3.79 29.17
CA VAL A 167 -14.34 -2.81 30.12
C VAL A 167 -14.47 -1.39 29.59
N THR A 168 -14.28 -0.43 30.50
CA THR A 168 -14.03 0.97 30.19
C THR A 168 -12.58 1.28 30.54
N ARG A 169 -11.85 1.92 29.63
CA ARG A 169 -10.46 2.34 29.84
C ARG A 169 -10.26 3.78 29.36
N THR A 170 -9.40 4.51 30.04
CA THR A 170 -9.03 5.88 29.68
C THR A 170 -7.57 5.93 29.28
N VAL A 171 -7.28 6.60 28.16
CA VAL A 171 -5.91 6.81 27.67
C VAL A 171 -5.65 8.27 27.35
N ASN A 172 -4.38 8.65 27.48
CA ASN A 172 -3.89 9.95 27.06
C ASN A 172 -3.08 9.78 25.79
N VAL A 173 -3.57 10.35 24.68
CA VAL A 173 -2.91 10.28 23.38
C VAL A 173 -2.13 11.56 23.14
N GLY A 174 -0.82 11.44 22.93
CA GLY A 174 0.02 12.55 22.48
C GLY A 174 -0.23 12.85 21.01
N LEU A 175 -0.66 14.08 20.71
CA LEU A 175 -1.09 14.46 19.35
C LEU A 175 0.07 14.90 18.45
N ALA A 176 1.29 15.02 18.99
CA ALA A 176 2.47 15.41 18.21
C ALA A 176 2.89 14.36 17.17
N VAL A 177 2.56 13.09 17.41
CA VAL A 177 2.81 11.98 16.47
C VAL A 177 1.56 11.79 15.61
N PRO A 178 1.62 11.94 14.28
CA PRO A 178 0.48 11.68 13.41
C PRO A 178 0.28 10.19 13.13
N GLY A 179 -0.90 9.85 12.60
CA GLY A 179 -1.26 8.48 12.21
C GLY A 179 -2.13 7.78 13.26
N ARG A 180 -2.09 6.44 13.25
CA ARG A 180 -2.97 5.59 14.07
C ARG A 180 -2.37 5.37 15.46
N HIS A 181 -3.08 5.87 16.47
CA HIS A 181 -2.81 5.57 17.89
C HIS A 181 -3.81 4.55 18.38
N LEU A 182 -3.35 3.41 18.89
CA LEU A 182 -4.22 2.46 19.56
C LEU A 182 -4.81 3.14 20.80
N LEU A 183 -6.14 3.15 20.90
CA LEU A 183 -6.80 3.79 22.03
C LEU A 183 -6.74 2.88 23.24
N VAL A 184 -7.33 1.68 23.19
CA VAL A 184 -7.17 0.57 24.14
C VAL A 184 -8.26 -0.44 23.82
N GLY A 185 -7.88 -1.69 23.58
CA GLY A 185 -8.84 -2.77 23.40
C GLY A 185 -9.39 -2.95 21.98
N TYR A 186 -10.32 -3.88 21.89
CA TYR A 186 -10.87 -4.45 20.68
C TYR A 186 -12.39 -4.33 20.73
N ALA A 187 -13.00 -3.84 19.64
CA ALA A 187 -14.44 -3.86 19.47
C ALA A 187 -14.87 -5.26 19.07
N ALA A 188 -15.74 -5.91 19.86
CA ALA A 188 -16.33 -7.18 19.46
C ALA A 188 -17.18 -6.98 18.17
N PRO A 189 -17.28 -7.99 17.29
CA PRO A 189 -18.00 -7.87 16.04
C PRO A 189 -19.45 -7.40 16.21
N GLY A 190 -19.82 -6.32 15.53
CA GLY A 190 -21.16 -5.74 15.56
C GLY A 190 -21.51 -4.92 16.81
N GLU A 191 -20.76 -5.05 17.90
CA GLU A 191 -21.03 -4.30 19.12
C GLU A 191 -20.76 -2.80 18.94
N VAL A 192 -21.53 -1.99 19.67
CA VAL A 192 -21.30 -0.55 19.74
C VAL A 192 -20.26 -0.26 20.82
N VAL A 193 -19.19 0.40 20.43
CA VAL A 193 -18.18 0.97 21.32
C VAL A 193 -18.45 2.46 21.47
N THR A 194 -18.24 2.97 22.68
CA THR A 194 -18.35 4.41 22.96
C THR A 194 -16.95 4.98 23.17
N VAL A 195 -16.56 5.95 22.34
CA VAL A 195 -15.31 6.71 22.47
C VAL A 195 -15.65 8.15 22.86
N ARG A 196 -15.29 8.54 24.07
CA ARG A 196 -15.52 9.90 24.59
C ARG A 196 -14.23 10.71 24.56
N LEU A 197 -14.22 11.76 23.74
CA LEU A 197 -13.11 12.70 23.63
C LEU A 197 -13.37 13.87 24.57
N GLN A 198 -12.51 14.07 25.58
CA GLN A 198 -12.72 15.12 26.59
C GLN A 198 -12.47 16.52 26.04
N GLN A 199 -11.70 16.63 24.95
CA GLN A 199 -11.40 17.89 24.28
C GLN A 199 -11.70 17.78 22.78
N ALA A 200 -11.82 18.93 22.10
CA ALA A 200 -12.00 18.96 20.65
C ALA A 200 -10.77 18.36 19.95
N PRO A 201 -10.95 17.35 19.08
CA PRO A 201 -9.83 16.79 18.35
C PRO A 201 -9.36 17.75 17.23
N PRO A 202 -8.06 17.78 16.89
CA PRO A 202 -7.53 18.70 15.89
C PRO A 202 -7.92 18.27 14.46
N GLY A 203 -8.20 19.26 13.60
CA GLY A 203 -8.36 19.05 12.15
C GLY A 203 -9.31 17.90 11.80
N MET A 204 -8.90 17.07 10.83
CA MET A 204 -9.66 15.90 10.36
C MET A 204 -9.32 14.61 11.13
N THR A 205 -9.32 14.69 12.46
CA THR A 205 -9.11 13.50 13.31
C THR A 205 -10.22 12.47 13.06
N GLY A 206 -9.82 11.21 12.93
CA GLY A 206 -10.74 10.09 12.72
C GLY A 206 -10.73 9.09 13.87
N LEU A 207 -11.78 8.30 13.97
CA LEU A 207 -11.80 7.05 14.74
C LEU A 207 -11.83 5.87 13.76
N ARG A 208 -11.21 4.76 14.13
CA ARG A 208 -11.17 3.55 13.29
C ARG A 208 -11.33 2.30 14.11
N ILE A 209 -12.01 1.31 13.55
CA ILE A 209 -12.01 -0.08 14.03
C ILE A 209 -11.39 -0.96 12.94
N GLY A 210 -10.30 -1.67 13.29
CA GLY A 210 -9.56 -2.58 12.42
C GLY A 210 -8.18 -2.03 12.01
N ALA A 211 -7.12 -2.83 12.19
CA ALA A 211 -5.73 -2.43 11.86
C ALA A 211 -5.43 -2.46 10.34
N HIS A 212 -6.07 -3.40 9.64
CA HIS A 212 -5.87 -3.72 8.23
C HIS A 212 -6.32 -2.59 7.30
N SER A 213 -5.56 -2.30 6.24
CA SER A 213 -5.89 -1.29 5.22
C SER A 213 -6.42 -1.85 3.91
N ASP A 214 -6.19 -3.13 3.65
CA ASP A 214 -6.29 -3.67 2.31
C ASP A 214 -7.71 -3.99 1.89
N ASP A 215 -8.06 -3.50 0.69
CA ASP A 215 -9.17 -3.99 -0.12
C ASP A 215 -8.66 -5.08 -1.06
N ILE A 216 -9.07 -6.32 -0.81
CA ILE A 216 -8.65 -7.49 -1.60
C ILE A 216 -9.58 -7.79 -2.76
N GLN A 217 -10.57 -6.94 -3.09
CA GLN A 217 -11.53 -7.19 -4.18
C GLN A 217 -10.83 -7.46 -5.53
N ARG A 218 -9.63 -6.92 -5.75
CA ARG A 218 -8.84 -7.17 -6.98
C ARG A 218 -8.07 -8.49 -6.99
N ARG A 219 -8.11 -9.27 -5.91
CA ARG A 219 -7.45 -10.58 -5.82
C ARG A 219 -8.33 -11.68 -6.40
N ASP A 220 -7.67 -12.72 -6.88
CA ASP A 220 -8.30 -13.95 -7.41
C ASP A 220 -8.67 -14.95 -6.31
N SER A 221 -8.51 -14.59 -5.04
CA SER A 221 -8.87 -15.43 -3.90
C SER A 221 -9.25 -14.55 -2.73
N TRP A 222 -10.46 -14.74 -2.20
CA TRP A 222 -10.98 -14.02 -1.04
C TRP A 222 -11.22 -15.00 0.13
N PRO A 223 -10.22 -15.21 1.01
CA PRO A 223 -10.37 -16.00 2.24
C PRO A 223 -11.10 -15.25 3.36
N ARG A 224 -11.39 -13.97 3.14
CA ARG A 224 -12.14 -13.08 4.03
C ARG A 224 -12.92 -12.08 3.18
N PRO A 225 -13.88 -11.33 3.75
CA PRO A 225 -14.55 -10.25 3.04
C PRO A 225 -13.54 -9.19 2.53
N PRO A 226 -13.80 -8.55 1.37
CA PRO A 226 -12.81 -7.67 0.73
C PRO A 226 -12.25 -6.56 1.62
N ARG A 227 -13.12 -5.91 2.40
CA ARG A 227 -12.76 -4.85 3.35
C ARG A 227 -13.29 -5.19 4.73
N ILE A 228 -12.49 -4.95 5.77
CA ILE A 228 -12.85 -5.30 7.15
C ILE A 228 -12.67 -4.17 8.17
N SER A 229 -12.15 -3.02 7.74
CA SER A 229 -11.93 -1.85 8.59
C SER A 229 -12.94 -0.75 8.30
N LYS A 230 -13.36 -0.01 9.33
CA LYS A 230 -14.31 1.10 9.21
C LYS A 230 -13.77 2.35 9.90
N ARG A 231 -13.94 3.51 9.26
CA ARG A 231 -13.49 4.83 9.74
C ARG A 231 -14.70 5.72 10.02
N PHE A 232 -14.58 6.58 11.04
CA PHE A 232 -15.59 7.52 11.48
C PHE A 232 -14.95 8.89 11.70
N ALA A 233 -15.71 9.96 11.50
CA ALA A 233 -15.28 11.29 11.93
C ALA A 233 -15.28 11.38 13.46
N ALA A 234 -14.21 11.92 14.04
CA ALA A 234 -14.14 12.16 15.48
C ALA A 234 -14.76 13.52 15.82
N ARG A 235 -15.57 13.57 16.88
CA ARG A 235 -16.12 14.81 17.46
C ARG A 235 -15.85 14.86 18.96
N VAL A 236 -15.84 16.08 19.53
CA VAL A 236 -15.78 16.26 20.98
C VAL A 236 -16.96 15.54 21.66
N GLY A 237 -16.74 15.05 22.88
CA GLY A 237 -17.74 14.30 23.62
C GLY A 237 -17.91 12.88 23.08
N GLU A 238 -19.15 12.40 23.04
CA GLU A 238 -19.47 10.99 22.79
C GLU A 238 -19.50 10.64 21.29
N ASN A 239 -18.71 9.64 20.91
CA ASN A 239 -18.68 9.02 19.59
C ASN A 239 -19.06 7.55 19.73
N ARG A 240 -20.22 7.18 19.18
CA ARG A 240 -20.63 5.78 19.08
C ARG A 240 -20.14 5.23 17.75
N ILE A 241 -19.43 4.10 17.78
CA ILE A 241 -18.84 3.45 16.61
C ILE A 241 -19.06 1.94 16.67
N SER A 242 -19.16 1.27 15.52
CA SER A 242 -19.34 -0.19 15.44
C SER A 242 -18.84 -0.72 14.11
N ASN A 243 -18.27 -1.92 14.09
CA ASN A 243 -17.76 -2.58 12.89
C ASN A 243 -18.30 -4.02 12.86
N PRO A 244 -18.94 -4.48 11.77
CA PRO A 244 -19.48 -5.84 11.69
C PRO A 244 -18.40 -6.93 11.85
N PHE A 245 -17.13 -6.62 11.60
CA PHE A 245 -16.02 -7.55 11.77
C PHE A 245 -15.32 -7.47 13.13
N GLY A 246 -15.56 -6.39 13.89
CA GLY A 246 -14.76 -6.06 15.05
C GLY A 246 -13.36 -5.55 14.67
N GLY A 247 -12.50 -5.37 15.67
CA GLY A 247 -11.12 -4.94 15.44
C GLY A 247 -10.54 -4.08 16.57
N LEU A 248 -9.23 -3.90 16.56
CA LEU A 248 -8.53 -2.91 17.38
C LEU A 248 -9.03 -1.48 17.07
N ILE A 249 -9.09 -0.62 18.09
CA ILE A 249 -9.69 0.71 18.00
C ILE A 249 -8.61 1.79 18.00
N TYR A 250 -8.66 2.70 17.03
CA TYR A 250 -7.64 3.72 16.83
C TYR A 250 -8.22 5.13 16.80
N LEU A 251 -7.42 6.09 17.29
CA LEU A 251 -7.52 7.51 16.97
C LEU A 251 -6.53 7.81 15.84
N GLU A 252 -7.03 8.40 14.75
CA GLU A 252 -6.21 8.80 13.61
C GLU A 252 -5.93 10.30 13.66
N VAL A 253 -4.71 10.66 14.03
CA VAL A 253 -4.27 12.05 14.26
C VAL A 253 -3.65 12.63 12.99
N PRO A 254 -4.08 13.82 12.51
CA PRO A 254 -3.50 14.44 11.33
C PRO A 254 -2.10 15.04 11.62
N PRO A 255 -1.20 15.13 10.61
CA PRO A 255 0.08 15.82 10.73
C PRO A 255 -0.03 17.25 11.25
N GLY A 256 0.97 17.70 12.01
CA GLY A 256 1.04 19.07 12.55
C GLY A 256 0.19 19.31 13.80
N SER A 257 -0.50 18.29 14.31
CA SER A 257 -1.24 18.34 15.57
C SER A 257 -0.31 18.52 16.77
N ARG A 258 -0.82 19.11 17.88
CA ARG A 258 -0.05 19.41 19.10
C ARG A 258 -0.89 19.14 20.35
N GLY A 259 -0.22 18.97 21.49
CA GLY A 259 -0.86 18.72 22.77
C GLY A 259 -1.19 17.25 23.00
N SER A 260 -2.16 16.99 23.86
CA SER A 260 -2.64 15.65 24.21
C SER A 260 -4.16 15.62 24.27
N LEU A 261 -4.74 14.45 24.02
CA LEU A 261 -6.17 14.20 24.11
C LEU A 261 -6.44 13.07 25.11
N THR A 262 -7.29 13.32 26.09
CA THR A 262 -7.78 12.25 26.98
C THR A 262 -9.00 11.60 26.35
N VAL A 263 -8.93 10.29 26.19
CA VAL A 263 -9.93 9.48 25.50
C VAL A 263 -10.39 8.36 26.42
N GLU A 264 -11.67 8.34 26.74
CA GLU A 264 -12.31 7.22 27.42
C GLU A 264 -12.97 6.32 26.38
N VAL A 265 -12.73 5.01 26.47
CA VAL A 265 -13.30 4.02 25.58
C VAL A 265 -14.03 2.96 26.40
N SER A 266 -15.31 2.76 26.11
CA SER A 266 -16.20 1.86 26.85
C SER A 266 -16.77 0.78 25.95
N ASN A 267 -17.12 -0.35 26.56
CA ASN A 267 -17.61 -1.56 25.89
C ASN A 267 -16.54 -2.23 24.99
N VAL A 268 -15.31 -2.33 25.49
CA VAL A 268 -14.19 -2.94 24.74
C VAL A 268 -13.66 -4.19 25.41
N VAL A 269 -13.19 -5.12 24.59
CA VAL A 269 -12.44 -6.30 25.04
C VAL A 269 -10.99 -5.86 25.25
N PRO A 270 -10.35 -6.15 26.40
CA PRO A 270 -8.93 -5.82 26.59
C PRO A 270 -8.05 -6.49 25.52
N ALA A 271 -7.14 -5.72 24.93
CA ALA A 271 -6.19 -6.17 23.92
C ALA A 271 -4.77 -5.98 24.41
N ALA A 272 -3.90 -6.95 24.11
CA ALA A 272 -2.52 -6.93 24.55
C ALA A 272 -1.76 -5.79 23.86
N GLN A 273 -1.06 -5.00 24.67
CA GLN A 273 -0.19 -3.94 24.16
C GLN A 273 1.13 -3.93 24.93
N TYR A 274 2.23 -3.96 24.18
CA TYR A 274 3.56 -3.67 24.70
C TYR A 274 4.06 -2.35 24.10
N VAL A 275 4.49 -1.41 24.94
CA VAL A 275 5.15 -0.19 24.50
C VAL A 275 6.52 -0.10 25.15
N ARG A 276 7.58 -0.17 24.33
CA ARG A 276 8.97 -0.15 24.81
C ARG A 276 9.22 1.10 25.64
N GLY A 277 9.80 0.92 26.83
CA GLY A 277 10.09 1.99 27.79
C GLY A 277 8.89 2.51 28.57
N LYS A 278 7.68 1.92 28.38
CA LYS A 278 6.49 2.24 29.18
C LYS A 278 5.89 1.01 29.86
N THR A 279 5.74 -0.10 29.14
CA THR A 279 5.26 -1.37 29.69
C THR A 279 6.41 -2.07 30.40
N SER A 280 6.26 -2.34 31.69
CA SER A 280 7.21 -3.14 32.48
C SER A 280 7.07 -4.63 32.20
N ASP A 281 8.11 -5.41 32.53
CA ASP A 281 8.09 -6.87 32.36
C ASP A 281 6.94 -7.52 33.14
N ALA A 282 6.68 -7.05 34.36
CA ALA A 282 5.60 -7.55 35.20
C ALA A 282 4.21 -7.25 34.60
N GLU A 283 4.00 -6.04 34.06
CA GLU A 283 2.78 -5.70 33.34
C GLU A 283 2.62 -6.55 32.08
N TRP A 284 3.71 -6.77 31.34
CA TRP A 284 3.69 -7.56 30.12
C TRP A 284 3.26 -9.01 30.35
N GLN A 285 3.71 -9.64 31.45
CA GLN A 285 3.31 -11.00 31.81
C GLN A 285 1.79 -11.14 31.97
N LEU A 286 1.10 -10.08 32.37
CA LEU A 286 -0.35 -10.02 32.47
C LEU A 286 -1.01 -9.59 31.14
N GLU A 287 -0.51 -8.52 30.53
CA GLU A 287 -1.07 -7.92 29.30
C GLU A 287 -1.03 -8.88 28.11
N ARG A 288 0.03 -9.70 27.99
CA ARG A 288 0.14 -10.70 26.91
C ARG A 288 -0.95 -11.76 26.94
N GLN A 289 -1.71 -11.88 28.02
CA GLN A 289 -2.85 -12.80 28.17
C GLN A 289 -4.21 -12.13 27.94
N ALA A 290 -4.26 -10.85 27.54
CA ALA A 290 -5.51 -10.14 27.26
C ALA A 290 -6.35 -10.87 26.16
N PRO A 291 -7.68 -10.96 26.31
CA PRO A 291 -8.51 -11.88 25.52
C PRO A 291 -8.72 -11.50 24.05
N ALA A 292 -8.45 -10.25 23.64
CA ALA A 292 -8.64 -9.87 22.24
C ALA A 292 -7.80 -10.72 21.27
N PRO A 293 -8.30 -11.00 20.04
CA PRO A 293 -7.60 -11.83 19.06
C PRO A 293 -6.37 -11.17 18.43
N TRP A 294 -6.14 -9.88 18.65
CA TRP A 294 -5.02 -9.12 18.09
C TRP A 294 -4.29 -8.32 19.17
N ALA A 295 -2.99 -8.17 18.98
CA ALA A 295 -2.08 -7.46 19.87
C ALA A 295 -1.24 -6.43 19.11
N GLU A 296 -0.70 -5.45 19.84
CA GLU A 296 0.33 -4.54 19.32
C GLU A 296 1.60 -4.53 20.17
N LEU A 297 2.76 -4.53 19.50
CA LEU A 297 4.04 -4.19 20.11
C LEU A 297 4.58 -2.93 19.45
N ALA A 298 4.98 -1.95 20.24
CA ALA A 298 5.31 -0.62 19.75
C ALA A 298 6.60 -0.06 20.34
N THR A 299 7.32 0.67 19.50
CA THR A 299 8.33 1.68 19.88
C THR A 299 7.93 3.03 19.29
N ASP A 300 8.79 4.04 19.42
CA ASP A 300 8.65 5.31 18.71
C ASP A 300 8.98 5.20 17.21
N LYS A 301 9.58 4.09 16.76
CA LYS A 301 10.02 3.86 15.37
C LYS A 301 9.17 2.86 14.60
N ILE A 302 8.58 1.86 15.25
CA ILE A 302 7.81 0.81 14.58
C ILE A 302 6.73 0.21 15.49
N ILE A 303 5.60 -0.18 14.87
CA ILE A 303 4.50 -0.89 15.51
C ILE A 303 4.24 -2.18 14.74
N LEU A 304 4.20 -3.30 15.46
CA LEU A 304 3.81 -4.60 14.94
C LEU A 304 2.38 -4.91 15.39
N THR A 305 1.51 -5.28 14.46
CA THR A 305 0.16 -5.76 14.76
C THR A 305 0.04 -7.21 14.29
N VAL A 306 -0.08 -8.12 15.26
CA VAL A 306 -0.07 -9.57 15.05
C VAL A 306 -1.26 -10.23 15.77
N PRO A 307 -1.67 -11.46 15.36
CA PRO A 307 -2.59 -12.26 16.15
C PRO A 307 -2.05 -12.46 17.57
N SER A 308 -2.92 -12.38 18.58
CA SER A 308 -2.51 -12.52 19.98
C SER A 308 -1.89 -13.88 20.29
N SER A 309 -2.19 -14.92 19.50
CA SER A 309 -1.55 -16.24 19.59
C SER A 309 -0.04 -16.17 19.49
N GLU A 310 0.49 -15.27 18.67
CA GLU A 310 1.93 -15.19 18.39
C GLU A 310 2.74 -14.62 19.55
N ILE A 311 2.07 -13.93 20.49
CA ILE A 311 2.71 -13.20 21.59
C ILE A 311 2.42 -13.79 22.97
N ARG A 312 1.55 -14.81 23.08
CA ARG A 312 1.19 -15.41 24.37
C ARG A 312 2.42 -15.93 25.12
N ASP A 313 3.36 -16.50 24.37
CA ASP A 313 4.61 -17.09 24.89
C ASP A 313 5.84 -16.21 24.65
N LEU A 314 5.64 -14.92 24.31
CA LEU A 314 6.76 -13.98 24.15
C LEU A 314 7.15 -13.42 25.53
N ASP A 315 8.22 -13.91 26.12
CA ASP A 315 8.63 -13.50 27.47
C ASP A 315 9.35 -12.14 27.51
N ASP A 316 10.18 -11.85 26.52
CA ASP A 316 11.04 -10.66 26.46
C ASP A 316 10.77 -9.84 25.18
N PRO A 317 9.69 -9.04 25.14
CA PRO A 317 9.41 -8.15 24.02
C PRO A 317 10.40 -6.98 23.96
N GLY A 318 11.13 -6.68 25.05
CA GLY A 318 12.09 -5.59 25.12
C GLY A 318 13.26 -5.78 24.15
N LYS A 319 13.89 -6.96 24.16
CA LYS A 319 14.98 -7.28 23.22
C LYS A 319 14.49 -7.35 21.78
N LEU A 320 13.29 -7.90 21.56
CA LEU A 320 12.67 -7.97 20.23
C LEU A 320 12.47 -6.57 19.65
N MET A 321 11.79 -5.69 20.39
CA MET A 321 11.47 -4.35 19.92
C MET A 321 12.72 -3.46 19.83
N ALA A 322 13.74 -3.69 20.66
CA ALA A 322 15.04 -3.03 20.50
C ALA A 322 15.73 -3.42 19.17
N PHE A 323 15.67 -4.70 18.76
CA PHE A 323 16.21 -5.10 17.46
C PHE A 323 15.45 -4.44 16.30
N TRP A 324 14.13 -4.32 16.40
CA TRP A 324 13.36 -3.56 15.40
C TRP A 324 13.74 -2.07 15.38
N ASP A 325 14.03 -1.45 16.53
CA ASP A 325 14.58 -0.09 16.57
C ASP A 325 15.94 0.02 15.87
N ASP A 326 16.80 -0.99 16.02
CA ASP A 326 18.10 -1.06 15.35
C ASP A 326 17.94 -1.21 13.83
N VAL A 327 16.99 -2.02 13.37
CA VAL A 327 16.65 -2.16 11.93
C VAL A 327 16.20 -0.82 11.36
N MET A 328 15.30 -0.12 12.05
CA MET A 328 14.81 1.19 11.61
C MET A 328 15.92 2.24 11.58
N ASP A 329 16.85 2.22 12.54
CA ASP A 329 18.03 3.09 12.56
C ASP A 329 19.01 2.75 11.44
N ALA A 330 19.26 1.47 11.16
CA ALA A 330 20.11 1.06 10.06
C ALA A 330 19.56 1.53 8.71
N CYS A 331 18.25 1.44 8.50
CA CYS A 331 17.62 1.99 7.30
C CYS A 331 17.75 3.53 7.21
N ALA A 332 17.57 4.24 8.33
CA ALA A 332 17.75 5.69 8.37
C ALA A 332 19.21 6.11 8.10
N ASP A 333 20.18 5.38 8.67
CA ASP A 333 21.61 5.60 8.46
C ASP A 333 22.01 5.38 7.01
N LEU A 334 21.53 4.30 6.38
CA LEU A 334 21.82 4.05 4.97
C LEU A 334 21.24 5.17 4.11
N ALA A 335 19.97 5.53 4.34
CA ALA A 335 19.28 6.64 3.67
C ALA A 335 19.88 8.02 3.97
N ALA A 336 20.82 8.12 4.92
CA ALA A 336 21.40 9.36 5.41
C ALA A 336 20.34 10.39 5.88
N ILE A 337 19.31 9.90 6.58
CA ILE A 337 18.25 10.71 7.19
C ILE A 337 18.32 10.63 8.73
N PRO A 338 17.68 11.56 9.46
CA PRO A 338 17.61 11.46 10.92
C PRO A 338 16.96 10.15 11.38
N ARG A 339 17.53 9.54 12.43
CA ARG A 339 16.96 8.36 13.11
C ARG A 339 15.63 8.66 13.82
N THR A 340 15.42 9.92 14.22
CA THR A 340 14.15 10.37 14.78
C THR A 340 13.07 10.35 13.71
N ARG A 341 11.98 9.61 13.94
CA ARG A 341 10.87 9.51 13.00
C ARG A 341 9.75 10.49 13.34
N THR A 342 9.08 10.99 12.31
CA THR A 342 7.87 11.80 12.48
C THR A 342 6.71 10.98 13.05
N ARG A 343 6.66 9.70 12.69
CA ARG A 343 5.77 8.67 13.23
C ARG A 343 6.43 7.29 13.12
N PRO A 344 6.02 6.31 13.96
CA PRO A 344 6.47 4.94 13.76
C PRO A 344 5.95 4.38 12.42
N GLU A 345 6.75 3.52 11.80
CA GLU A 345 6.26 2.60 10.77
C GLU A 345 5.29 1.59 11.40
N ARG A 346 4.55 0.89 10.55
CA ARG A 346 3.57 -0.09 11.01
C ARG A 346 3.60 -1.32 10.13
N MET A 347 3.66 -2.49 10.73
CA MET A 347 3.46 -3.77 10.06
C MET A 347 2.17 -4.42 10.57
N VAL A 348 1.32 -4.89 9.67
CA VAL A 348 0.06 -5.56 10.02
C VAL A 348 -0.02 -6.90 9.30
N ALA A 349 -0.22 -7.96 10.06
CA ALA A 349 -0.50 -9.28 9.50
C ALA A 349 -1.93 -9.35 8.93
N ASP A 350 -2.14 -10.04 7.80
CA ASP A 350 -3.46 -10.26 7.18
C ASP A 350 -3.51 -11.64 6.49
N VAL A 351 -4.65 -12.33 6.54
CA VAL A 351 -4.84 -13.61 5.82
C VAL A 351 -4.79 -13.44 4.30
N GLN A 352 -5.05 -12.24 3.79
CA GLN A 352 -4.86 -11.89 2.39
C GLN A 352 -4.49 -10.41 2.25
N ILE A 353 -3.38 -10.15 1.57
CA ILE A 353 -2.94 -8.81 1.21
C ILE A 353 -3.30 -8.47 -0.24
N SER A 354 -3.24 -7.19 -0.58
CA SER A 354 -3.72 -6.63 -1.85
C SER A 354 -2.73 -6.79 -3.01
N ALA A 355 -1.44 -6.97 -2.72
CA ALA A 355 -0.39 -7.12 -3.72
C ALA A 355 0.78 -7.96 -3.21
N GLY A 356 1.46 -8.67 -4.11
CA GLY A 356 2.69 -9.42 -3.79
C GLY A 356 2.50 -10.52 -2.74
N TYR A 357 3.63 -10.90 -2.13
CA TYR A 357 3.66 -11.77 -0.96
C TYR A 357 3.74 -10.96 0.34
N MET A 358 4.47 -9.85 0.33
CA MET A 358 4.35 -8.74 1.28
C MET A 358 4.29 -7.45 0.46
N HIS A 359 3.86 -6.33 1.05
CA HIS A 359 4.04 -5.03 0.40
C HIS A 359 4.22 -3.89 1.40
N ALA A 360 4.98 -2.89 0.96
CA ALA A 360 5.25 -1.68 1.71
C ALA A 360 4.07 -0.71 1.74
N GLY A 361 4.23 0.38 2.50
CA GLY A 361 3.19 1.39 2.72
C GLY A 361 3.03 1.72 4.19
N TYR A 362 1.86 2.25 4.53
CA TYR A 362 1.48 2.50 5.93
C TYR A 362 0.06 2.03 6.21
N PRO A 363 -0.10 0.76 6.63
CA PRO A 363 0.94 -0.18 7.07
C PRO A 363 1.69 -0.89 5.92
N ILE A 364 2.85 -1.44 6.26
CA ILE A 364 3.44 -2.61 5.58
C ILE A 364 2.53 -3.80 5.88
N MET A 365 2.12 -4.52 4.84
CA MET A 365 1.21 -5.66 4.98
C MET A 365 1.96 -6.97 4.83
N VAL A 366 1.69 -7.88 5.76
CA VAL A 366 2.40 -9.16 5.93
C VAL A 366 1.36 -10.28 5.95
N PRO A 367 1.58 -11.44 5.31
CA PRO A 367 0.69 -12.60 5.46
C PRO A 367 0.66 -13.08 6.91
N THR A 368 -0.50 -13.53 7.42
CA THR A 368 -0.58 -14.10 8.77
C THR A 368 0.34 -15.30 9.00
N GLY A 369 0.68 -16.07 7.95
CA GLY A 369 1.68 -17.14 8.04
C GLY A 369 3.08 -16.66 8.45
N GLU A 370 3.38 -15.37 8.28
CA GLU A 370 4.66 -14.76 8.64
C GLU A 370 4.59 -13.97 9.96
N ALA A 371 3.41 -13.91 10.60
CA ALA A 371 3.22 -13.16 11.84
C ALA A 371 4.11 -13.65 12.98
N ARG A 372 4.37 -14.97 13.06
CA ARG A 372 5.31 -15.54 14.03
C ARG A 372 6.73 -15.01 13.82
N ASN A 373 7.17 -14.92 12.57
CA ASN A 373 8.51 -14.44 12.22
C ASN A 373 8.71 -12.95 12.53
N MET A 374 7.62 -12.16 12.60
CA MET A 374 7.69 -10.75 13.04
C MET A 374 8.09 -10.60 14.52
N VAL A 375 7.77 -11.62 15.34
CA VAL A 375 8.00 -11.60 16.80
C VAL A 375 9.03 -12.63 17.27
N ASP A 376 9.72 -13.29 16.34
CA ASP A 376 10.80 -14.23 16.62
C ASP A 376 12.16 -13.54 16.46
N LEU A 377 12.74 -13.10 17.58
CA LEU A 377 14.04 -12.43 17.58
C LEU A 377 15.18 -13.31 17.03
N ALA A 378 15.12 -14.63 17.25
CA ALA A 378 16.16 -15.54 16.77
C ALA A 378 16.10 -15.66 15.24
N HIS A 379 14.88 -15.79 14.68
CA HIS A 379 14.66 -15.74 13.24
C HIS A 379 15.20 -14.42 12.64
N LEU A 380 14.80 -13.28 13.20
CA LEU A 380 15.20 -11.96 12.69
C LEU A 380 16.73 -11.76 12.72
N ARG A 381 17.39 -12.16 13.81
CA ARG A 381 18.86 -12.09 13.93
C ARG A 381 19.60 -13.09 13.05
N ASN A 382 18.96 -14.18 12.66
CA ASN A 382 19.51 -15.08 11.66
C ASN A 382 19.36 -14.54 10.23
N GLY A 383 18.79 -13.35 10.06
CA GLY A 383 18.61 -12.69 8.78
C GLY A 383 17.29 -13.07 8.12
N THR A 384 16.62 -12.06 7.58
CA THR A 384 15.36 -12.19 6.85
C THR A 384 15.36 -11.20 5.70
N TRP A 385 14.74 -11.56 4.59
CA TRP A 385 14.70 -10.70 3.41
C TRP A 385 13.41 -9.88 3.34
N GLY A 386 12.25 -10.53 3.50
CA GLY A 386 10.93 -9.94 3.28
C GLY A 386 10.68 -8.68 4.09
N PHE A 387 10.83 -8.74 5.42
CA PHE A 387 10.53 -7.58 6.26
C PHE A 387 11.48 -6.40 6.01
N PHE A 388 12.77 -6.65 5.83
CA PHE A 388 13.75 -5.60 5.58
C PHE A 388 13.59 -5.01 4.19
N HIS A 389 13.16 -5.81 3.22
CA HIS A 389 12.79 -5.37 1.87
C HIS A 389 11.60 -4.40 1.92
N GLU A 390 10.52 -4.74 2.62
CA GLU A 390 9.36 -3.83 2.70
C GLU A 390 9.66 -2.54 3.49
N ILE A 391 10.48 -2.61 4.54
CA ILE A 391 10.99 -1.39 5.20
C ILE A 391 11.84 -0.59 4.22
N GLY A 392 12.68 -1.25 3.43
CA GLY A 392 13.52 -0.62 2.41
C GLY A 392 12.70 0.16 1.39
N HIS A 393 11.55 -0.35 0.95
CA HIS A 393 10.64 0.37 0.04
C HIS A 393 10.17 1.69 0.65
N ASN A 394 9.90 1.75 1.97
CA ASN A 394 9.56 3.00 2.67
C ASN A 394 10.74 3.99 2.80
N HIS A 395 11.99 3.56 2.51
CA HIS A 395 13.19 4.40 2.50
C HIS A 395 13.76 4.63 1.09
N GLN A 396 13.16 4.02 0.07
CA GLN A 396 13.57 4.18 -1.32
C GLN A 396 13.28 5.59 -1.81
N ASN A 397 14.18 6.16 -2.62
CA ASN A 397 14.02 7.49 -3.18
C ASN A 397 13.89 7.44 -4.72
N PRO A 398 12.91 8.15 -5.31
CA PRO A 398 12.73 8.20 -6.76
C PRO A 398 13.87 8.87 -7.52
N ASP A 399 14.71 9.70 -6.88
CA ASP A 399 15.81 10.43 -7.51
C ASP A 399 16.95 9.50 -7.96
N TRP A 400 17.10 8.32 -7.35
CA TRP A 400 18.08 7.30 -7.76
C TRP A 400 17.45 5.95 -8.11
N THR A 401 16.12 5.82 -8.01
CA THR A 401 15.38 4.64 -8.48
C THR A 401 14.81 4.90 -9.87
N PHE A 402 15.40 4.25 -10.87
CA PHE A 402 15.01 4.34 -12.27
C PHE A 402 14.24 3.10 -12.73
N GLY A 403 13.55 3.18 -13.87
CA GLY A 403 12.70 2.13 -14.41
C GLY A 403 13.34 0.74 -14.39
N GLY A 404 12.58 -0.25 -13.90
CA GLY A 404 13.04 -1.63 -13.75
C GLY A 404 14.00 -1.87 -12.59
N THR A 405 14.14 -0.93 -11.64
CA THR A 405 15.02 -1.08 -10.46
C THR A 405 14.32 -0.88 -9.11
N SER A 406 12.99 -0.67 -9.07
CA SER A 406 12.25 -0.56 -7.81
C SER A 406 12.48 -1.77 -6.91
N GLU A 407 12.46 -2.98 -7.48
CA GLU A 407 12.75 -4.24 -6.76
C GLU A 407 14.25 -4.59 -6.70
N VAL A 408 15.12 -3.66 -7.11
CA VAL A 408 16.58 -3.83 -7.05
C VAL A 408 17.15 -2.91 -5.98
N THR A 409 16.92 -1.60 -6.10
CA THR A 409 17.55 -0.61 -5.21
C THR A 409 16.98 -0.66 -3.79
N VAL A 410 15.75 -1.14 -3.61
CA VAL A 410 15.17 -1.48 -2.29
C VAL A 410 16.07 -2.45 -1.51
N ASN A 411 16.69 -3.40 -2.22
CA ASN A 411 17.49 -4.44 -1.59
C ASN A 411 18.85 -3.93 -1.10
N LEU A 412 19.23 -2.68 -1.39
CA LEU A 412 20.36 -2.04 -0.71
C LEU A 412 20.10 -1.96 0.80
N PHE A 413 18.86 -1.67 1.21
CA PHE A 413 18.47 -1.68 2.62
C PHE A 413 18.45 -3.10 3.20
N SER A 414 17.86 -4.07 2.48
CA SER A 414 17.84 -5.48 2.91
C SER A 414 19.24 -6.04 3.13
N LEU A 415 20.16 -5.75 2.19
CA LEU A 415 21.57 -6.14 2.28
C LEU A 415 22.25 -5.45 3.47
N TYR A 416 22.07 -4.14 3.61
CA TYR A 416 22.70 -3.36 4.69
C TYR A 416 22.28 -3.86 6.07
N VAL A 417 20.98 -4.07 6.30
CA VAL A 417 20.46 -4.55 7.59
C VAL A 417 20.96 -5.96 7.89
N ASN A 418 20.85 -6.89 6.95
CA ASN A 418 21.32 -8.26 7.14
C ASN A 418 22.82 -8.33 7.44
N GLU A 419 23.62 -7.50 6.79
CA GLU A 419 25.05 -7.49 7.00
C GLU A 419 25.45 -6.85 8.32
N THR A 420 24.89 -5.68 8.63
CA THR A 420 25.32 -4.88 9.78
C THR A 420 24.72 -5.35 11.10
N LEU A 421 23.50 -5.91 11.09
CA LEU A 421 22.80 -6.35 12.30
C LEU A 421 22.74 -7.87 12.45
N CYS A 422 22.64 -8.62 11.35
CA CYS A 422 22.52 -10.08 11.38
C CYS A 422 23.84 -10.81 11.10
N GLY A 423 24.91 -10.07 10.72
CA GLY A 423 26.21 -10.64 10.38
C GLY A 423 26.18 -11.54 9.15
N LYS A 424 25.19 -11.38 8.27
CA LYS A 424 25.01 -12.20 7.09
C LYS A 424 25.53 -11.53 5.84
N ARG A 425 26.29 -12.27 5.03
CA ARG A 425 26.70 -11.84 3.70
C ARG A 425 25.53 -11.94 2.72
N TRP A 426 25.61 -11.17 1.65
CA TRP A 426 24.59 -11.12 0.59
C TRP A 426 24.19 -12.50 0.05
N ASN A 427 25.13 -13.43 -0.05
CA ASN A 427 24.92 -14.80 -0.56
C ASN A 427 24.36 -15.79 0.49
N GLN A 428 24.02 -15.32 1.69
CA GLN A 428 23.49 -16.14 2.79
C GLN A 428 22.02 -15.85 3.12
N VAL A 429 21.42 -14.82 2.52
CA VAL A 429 20.12 -14.27 2.95
C VAL A 429 19.02 -14.30 1.89
N TRP A 430 19.38 -14.54 0.62
CA TRP A 430 18.41 -14.68 -0.46
C TRP A 430 18.72 -15.91 -1.32
N SER A 431 17.78 -16.86 -1.35
CA SER A 431 17.96 -18.19 -1.95
C SER A 431 17.56 -18.28 -3.43
N ALA A 432 16.92 -17.25 -4.01
CA ALA A 432 16.37 -17.29 -5.38
C ALA A 432 17.44 -17.17 -6.49
N GLY A 433 18.45 -18.03 -6.46
CA GLY A 433 19.58 -18.01 -7.41
C GLY A 433 20.49 -16.79 -7.26
N PHE A 434 20.28 -15.94 -6.26
CA PHE A 434 21.12 -14.75 -6.04
C PHE A 434 22.58 -15.12 -5.79
N HIS A 435 22.82 -16.17 -5.02
CA HIS A 435 24.17 -16.71 -4.80
C HIS A 435 24.87 -17.21 -6.08
N GLU A 436 24.12 -17.50 -7.15
CA GLU A 436 24.64 -17.91 -8.46
C GLU A 436 24.98 -16.72 -9.37
N SER A 437 24.57 -15.50 -9.01
CA SER A 437 24.83 -14.28 -9.79
C SER A 437 26.29 -14.11 -10.24
N PRO A 438 27.33 -14.39 -9.43
CA PRO A 438 28.72 -14.33 -9.89
C PRO A 438 28.99 -15.21 -11.12
N ALA A 439 28.52 -16.46 -11.10
CA ALA A 439 28.73 -17.41 -12.19
C ALA A 439 27.91 -17.01 -13.42
N ARG A 440 26.65 -16.60 -13.22
CA ARG A 440 25.76 -16.14 -14.30
C ARG A 440 26.32 -14.90 -15.01
N VAL A 441 26.83 -13.93 -14.25
CA VAL A 441 27.43 -12.70 -14.80
C VAL A 441 28.71 -13.01 -15.60
N ARG A 442 29.59 -13.88 -15.09
CA ARG A 442 30.78 -14.31 -15.85
C ARG A 442 30.40 -14.99 -17.17
N ALA A 443 29.39 -15.86 -17.16
CA ALA A 443 28.93 -16.53 -18.38
C ALA A 443 28.38 -15.52 -19.41
N LEU A 444 27.57 -14.56 -18.98
CA LEU A 444 27.01 -13.52 -19.85
C LEU A 444 28.12 -12.68 -20.51
N LEU A 445 29.12 -12.26 -19.72
CA LEU A 445 30.24 -11.47 -20.22
C LEU A 445 31.11 -12.28 -21.21
N ALA A 446 31.36 -13.57 -20.94
CA ALA A 446 32.10 -14.45 -21.84
C ALA A 446 31.38 -14.66 -23.19
N GLU A 447 30.05 -14.59 -23.20
CA GLU A 447 29.22 -14.63 -24.42
C GLU A 447 29.10 -13.26 -25.12
N GLY A 448 29.75 -12.21 -24.60
CA GLY A 448 29.64 -10.84 -25.11
C GLY A 448 28.29 -10.18 -24.82
N LYS A 449 27.47 -10.75 -23.94
CA LYS A 449 26.17 -10.21 -23.53
C LYS A 449 26.33 -9.23 -22.37
N LYS A 450 25.43 -8.26 -22.31
CA LYS A 450 25.37 -7.29 -21.21
C LYS A 450 24.48 -7.83 -20.08
N PRO A 451 24.99 -8.01 -18.86
CA PRO A 451 24.18 -8.55 -17.76
C PRO A 451 22.93 -7.71 -17.44
N TRP A 452 22.99 -6.39 -17.63
CA TRP A 452 21.87 -5.49 -17.35
C TRP A 452 20.62 -5.76 -18.23
N ASP A 453 20.84 -6.22 -19.47
CA ASP A 453 19.80 -6.47 -20.47
C ASP A 453 18.94 -7.70 -20.15
N THR A 454 19.39 -8.55 -19.23
CA THR A 454 18.61 -9.72 -18.77
C THR A 454 17.30 -9.33 -18.07
N GLY A 455 17.23 -8.13 -17.49
CA GLY A 455 16.11 -7.71 -16.66
C GLY A 455 15.99 -8.43 -15.30
N ASP A 456 16.87 -9.39 -15.02
CA ASP A 456 16.81 -10.22 -13.81
C ASP A 456 17.23 -9.41 -12.57
N LEU A 457 16.39 -9.44 -11.54
CA LEU A 457 16.56 -8.66 -10.32
C LEU A 457 17.82 -9.06 -9.54
N ALA A 458 18.11 -10.36 -9.47
CA ALA A 458 19.25 -10.90 -8.75
C ALA A 458 20.57 -10.57 -9.47
N ILE A 459 20.57 -10.59 -10.81
CA ILE A 459 21.70 -10.15 -11.62
C ILE A 459 21.93 -8.63 -11.44
N ARG A 460 20.88 -7.81 -11.57
CA ARG A 460 21.01 -6.36 -11.42
C ARG A 460 21.44 -5.95 -10.01
N LEU A 461 20.95 -6.63 -8.98
CA LEU A 461 21.37 -6.39 -7.60
C LEU A 461 22.85 -6.75 -7.39
N TYR A 462 23.34 -7.80 -8.06
CA TYR A 462 24.73 -8.22 -7.93
C TYR A 462 25.74 -7.16 -8.40
N MET A 463 25.37 -6.30 -9.36
CA MET A 463 26.19 -5.12 -9.71
C MET A 463 26.47 -4.24 -8.48
N TYR A 464 25.43 -3.97 -7.67
CA TYR A 464 25.58 -3.18 -6.45
C TYR A 464 26.35 -3.93 -5.36
N VAL A 465 26.22 -5.26 -5.31
CA VAL A 465 27.05 -6.10 -4.43
C VAL A 465 28.53 -5.94 -4.76
N GLN A 466 28.93 -5.96 -6.04
CA GLN A 466 30.34 -5.77 -6.42
C GLN A 466 30.86 -4.39 -5.96
N LEU A 467 30.06 -3.34 -6.15
CA LEU A 467 30.40 -2.00 -5.68
C LEU A 467 30.55 -1.95 -4.15
N ARG A 468 29.60 -2.55 -3.42
CA ARG A 468 29.64 -2.66 -1.95
C ARG A 468 30.82 -3.51 -1.46
N GLU A 469 31.17 -4.61 -2.13
CA GLU A 469 32.28 -5.48 -1.75
C GLU A 469 33.62 -4.76 -1.92
N LYS A 470 33.78 -3.96 -2.98
CA LYS A 470 35.02 -3.20 -3.19
C LYS A 470 35.14 -1.95 -2.33
N PHE A 471 34.07 -1.17 -2.22
CA PHE A 471 34.12 0.20 -1.68
C PHE A 471 33.41 0.38 -0.33
N GLY A 472 32.71 -0.63 0.16
CA GLY A 472 31.94 -0.57 1.40
C GLY A 472 30.64 0.24 1.28
N TRP A 473 29.99 0.47 2.42
CA TRP A 473 28.69 1.16 2.50
C TRP A 473 28.78 2.69 2.57
N GLU A 474 29.92 3.24 3.00
CA GLU A 474 30.08 4.70 3.17
C GLU A 474 29.88 5.50 1.87
N PRO A 475 30.36 5.05 0.70
CA PRO A 475 30.03 5.71 -0.57
C PRO A 475 28.53 5.71 -0.88
N VAL A 476 27.79 4.65 -0.55
CA VAL A 476 26.32 4.59 -0.74
C VAL A 476 25.64 5.66 0.11
N LYS A 477 25.99 5.74 1.40
CA LYS A 477 25.48 6.77 2.32
C LYS A 477 25.80 8.18 1.84
N LYS A 478 27.02 8.42 1.37
CA LYS A 478 27.44 9.71 0.81
C LYS A 478 26.57 10.09 -0.40
N VAL A 479 26.36 9.17 -1.33
CA VAL A 479 25.52 9.42 -2.51
C VAL A 479 24.07 9.70 -2.09
N PHE A 480 23.50 8.94 -1.16
CA PHE A 480 22.14 9.16 -0.68
C PHE A 480 22.00 10.53 0.04
N ALA A 481 22.99 10.91 0.86
CA ALA A 481 23.04 12.23 1.49
C ALA A 481 23.10 13.36 0.46
N GLU A 482 23.91 13.20 -0.59
CA GLU A 482 23.99 14.17 -1.69
C GLU A 482 22.62 14.37 -2.35
N TYR A 483 21.91 13.28 -2.70
CA TYR A 483 20.54 13.36 -3.24
C TYR A 483 19.56 14.06 -2.28
N GLY A 484 19.64 13.75 -0.98
CA GLY A 484 18.81 14.39 0.05
C GLY A 484 19.00 15.91 0.14
N SER A 485 20.20 16.39 -0.20
CA SER A 485 20.56 17.82 -0.20
C SER A 485 20.21 18.57 -1.49
N LEU A 486 19.74 17.87 -2.54
CA LEU A 486 19.48 18.50 -3.83
C LEU A 486 18.29 19.47 -3.77
N PRO A 487 18.43 20.66 -4.36
CA PRO A 487 17.28 21.52 -4.61
C PRO A 487 16.42 20.93 -5.74
N ALA A 488 15.13 21.26 -5.75
CA ALA A 488 14.14 20.58 -6.60
C ALA A 488 14.45 20.66 -8.09
N GLU A 489 14.98 21.79 -8.55
CA GLU A 489 15.38 22.04 -9.93
C GLU A 489 16.59 21.22 -10.40
N SER A 490 17.41 20.72 -9.47
CA SER A 490 18.61 19.92 -9.74
C SER A 490 18.36 18.41 -9.64
N ARG A 491 17.13 18.00 -9.31
CA ARG A 491 16.75 16.59 -9.27
C ARG A 491 16.64 16.02 -10.69
N PRO A 492 17.02 14.75 -10.91
CA PRO A 492 16.88 14.11 -12.22
C PRO A 492 15.41 13.96 -12.60
N LYS A 493 15.07 14.31 -13.84
CA LYS A 493 13.68 14.44 -14.32
C LYS A 493 13.17 13.20 -15.05
N ASN A 494 14.09 12.32 -15.46
CA ASN A 494 13.80 11.11 -16.21
C ASN A 494 14.83 10.03 -15.89
N ASP A 495 14.57 8.80 -16.34
CA ASP A 495 15.43 7.66 -16.01
C ASP A 495 16.83 7.74 -16.60
N ALA A 496 17.03 8.43 -17.73
CA ALA A 496 18.37 8.64 -18.28
C ALA A 496 19.21 9.52 -17.35
N GLU A 497 18.65 10.65 -16.91
CA GLU A 497 19.30 11.53 -15.94
C GLU A 497 19.57 10.83 -14.61
N LYS A 498 18.67 9.97 -14.13
CA LYS A 498 18.89 9.20 -12.89
C LYS A 498 20.10 8.28 -13.00
N ARG A 499 20.23 7.55 -14.12
CA ARG A 499 21.38 6.64 -14.36
C ARG A 499 22.69 7.41 -14.47
N ASP A 500 22.69 8.52 -15.19
CA ASP A 500 23.87 9.39 -15.31
C ASP A 500 24.29 9.96 -13.96
N GLN A 501 23.33 10.50 -13.19
CA GLN A 501 23.59 11.03 -11.85
C GLN A 501 24.09 9.96 -10.90
N TRP A 502 23.54 8.75 -10.94
CA TRP A 502 24.02 7.63 -10.12
C TRP A 502 25.47 7.29 -10.46
N LEU A 503 25.79 7.10 -11.75
CA LEU A 503 27.15 6.83 -12.21
C LEU A 503 28.13 7.91 -11.74
N ILE A 504 27.80 9.19 -11.98
CA ILE A 504 28.68 10.32 -11.66
C ILE A 504 28.91 10.40 -10.15
N ARG A 505 27.83 10.44 -9.36
CA ARG A 505 27.91 10.61 -7.90
C ARG A 505 28.65 9.46 -7.25
N PHE A 506 28.32 8.22 -7.62
CA PHE A 506 28.98 7.06 -7.04
C PHE A 506 30.46 7.00 -7.42
N SER A 507 30.82 7.28 -8.68
CA SER A 507 32.22 7.38 -9.14
C SER A 507 33.01 8.42 -8.36
N ARG A 508 32.42 9.60 -8.14
CA ARG A 508 33.01 10.69 -7.35
C ARG A 508 33.12 10.32 -5.86
N ALA A 509 32.14 9.60 -5.32
CA ALA A 509 32.16 9.13 -3.94
C ALA A 509 33.29 8.11 -3.68
N VAL A 510 33.57 7.23 -4.64
CA VAL A 510 34.64 6.22 -4.52
C VAL A 510 36.01 6.68 -5.07
N GLY A 511 36.07 7.84 -5.71
CA GLY A 511 37.30 8.37 -6.33
C GLY A 511 37.82 7.47 -7.47
N ARG A 512 36.92 6.84 -8.22
CA ARG A 512 37.22 5.97 -9.38
C ARG A 512 36.27 6.27 -10.52
N ASN A 513 36.76 6.17 -11.75
CA ASN A 513 35.90 6.20 -12.93
C ASN A 513 35.23 4.83 -13.11
N LEU A 514 33.92 4.77 -12.88
CA LEU A 514 33.11 3.55 -13.05
C LEU A 514 32.43 3.47 -14.43
N GLY A 515 32.70 4.41 -15.35
CA GLY A 515 32.15 4.40 -16.71
C GLY A 515 32.38 3.05 -17.42
N PRO A 516 33.65 2.59 -17.50
CA PRO A 516 34.02 1.25 -17.97
C PRO A 516 33.21 0.10 -17.37
N PHE A 517 33.02 0.11 -16.04
CA PHE A 517 32.24 -0.90 -15.34
C PHE A 517 30.76 -0.87 -15.75
N PHE A 518 30.15 0.31 -15.84
CA PHE A 518 28.76 0.48 -16.25
C PHE A 518 28.55 0.07 -17.71
N GLU A 519 29.51 0.34 -18.60
CA GLU A 519 29.48 -0.08 -20.01
C GLU A 519 29.60 -1.59 -20.16
N ALA A 520 30.48 -2.24 -19.40
CA ALA A 520 30.59 -3.68 -19.36
C ALA A 520 29.30 -4.35 -18.84
N TRP A 521 28.69 -3.79 -17.78
CA TRP A 521 27.38 -4.22 -17.29
C TRP A 521 26.24 -3.95 -18.28
N GLY A 522 26.36 -2.94 -19.12
CA GLY A 522 25.33 -2.48 -20.07
C GLY A 522 24.28 -1.55 -19.45
N VAL A 523 24.63 -0.85 -18.37
CA VAL A 523 23.74 0.17 -17.79
C VAL A 523 23.71 1.39 -18.72
N PRO A 524 22.56 1.79 -19.28
CA PRO A 524 22.54 2.88 -20.27
C PRO A 524 22.89 4.22 -19.63
N THR A 525 24.09 4.75 -19.90
CA THR A 525 24.55 6.07 -19.45
C THR A 525 24.96 6.90 -20.66
N SER A 526 24.98 8.24 -20.54
CA SER A 526 25.38 9.12 -21.64
C SER A 526 26.89 9.23 -21.77
N ASP A 527 27.36 9.53 -22.99
CA ASP A 527 28.77 9.85 -23.25
C ASP A 527 29.25 11.04 -22.42
N SER A 528 28.38 12.03 -22.22
CA SER A 528 28.68 13.20 -21.39
C SER A 528 28.96 12.80 -19.93
N ALA A 529 28.14 11.93 -19.37
CA ALA A 529 28.34 11.42 -18.01
C ALA A 529 29.67 10.67 -17.88
N ARG A 530 30.00 9.77 -18.82
CA ARG A 530 31.28 9.05 -18.84
C ARG A 530 32.48 9.98 -19.05
N ALA A 531 32.36 10.94 -19.97
CA ALA A 531 33.41 11.92 -20.24
C ALA A 531 33.72 12.79 -19.02
N SER A 532 32.70 13.10 -18.22
CA SER A 532 32.85 13.89 -16.98
C SER A 532 33.64 13.19 -15.88
N LEU A 533 34.02 11.92 -16.05
CA LEU A 533 34.75 11.11 -15.06
C LEU A 533 36.19 10.76 -15.50
N ARG A 534 36.65 11.26 -16.66
CA ARG A 534 37.98 10.94 -17.23
C ARG A 534 39.15 11.42 -16.39
N ASP A 535 38.93 12.33 -15.44
CA ASP A 535 39.92 12.79 -14.48
C ASP A 535 40.14 11.82 -13.31
N LEU A 536 39.30 10.79 -13.16
CA LEU A 536 39.45 9.76 -12.14
C LEU A 536 40.10 8.49 -12.69
N PRO A 537 40.90 7.76 -11.88
CA PRO A 537 41.46 6.47 -12.29
C PRO A 537 40.36 5.44 -12.49
N VAL A 538 40.43 4.68 -13.59
CA VAL A 538 39.48 3.62 -13.95
C VAL A 538 39.45 2.51 -12.91
N TRP A 539 38.28 1.93 -12.68
CA TRP A 539 38.13 0.70 -11.91
C TRP A 539 37.26 -0.33 -12.65
N LEU A 540 37.71 -1.59 -12.62
CA LEU A 540 36.98 -2.80 -12.99
C LEU A 540 37.18 -3.87 -11.90
N PRO A 541 36.27 -4.86 -11.78
CA PRO A 541 36.47 -6.02 -10.92
C PRO A 541 37.73 -6.81 -11.29
N GLU A 542 38.51 -7.23 -10.28
CA GLU A 542 39.81 -7.91 -10.47
C GLU A 542 39.67 -9.25 -11.24
N ASP A 543 38.51 -9.91 -11.13
CA ASP A 543 38.20 -11.15 -11.85
C ASP A 543 37.84 -10.93 -13.33
N TRP A 544 37.68 -9.67 -13.77
CA TRP A 544 37.38 -9.34 -15.17
C TRP A 544 38.64 -9.08 -15.99
N ASP A 545 39.74 -8.65 -15.34
CA ASP A 545 41.03 -8.38 -15.99
C ASP A 545 41.83 -9.67 -16.27
N SER A 546 41.49 -10.79 -15.64
CA SER A 546 42.29 -12.03 -15.72
C SER A 546 41.86 -13.01 -16.82
N HIS A 547 40.82 -12.72 -17.61
CA HIS A 547 40.36 -13.57 -18.71
C HIS A 547 40.48 -12.85 -20.06
N GLY A 548 41.74 -12.62 -20.45
CA GLY A 548 42.18 -12.58 -21.84
C GLY A 548 41.85 -11.33 -22.63
N GLY A 549 42.71 -10.31 -22.52
CA GLY A 549 43.18 -9.46 -23.64
C GLY A 549 42.20 -8.67 -24.52
N ASN A 550 40.88 -8.82 -24.36
CA ASN A 550 39.87 -8.23 -25.23
C ASN A 550 38.91 -7.26 -24.52
N LEU A 551 38.95 -7.16 -23.18
CA LEU A 551 38.13 -6.20 -22.44
C LEU A 551 38.76 -4.80 -22.39
N GLU A 552 40.09 -4.66 -22.26
CA GLU A 552 40.76 -3.36 -22.35
C GLU A 552 40.57 -2.69 -23.73
N ALA A 553 40.62 -3.47 -24.81
CA ALA A 553 40.50 -2.94 -26.18
C ALA A 553 39.07 -2.51 -26.56
N ALA A 554 38.04 -3.05 -25.91
CA ALA A 554 36.64 -2.73 -26.17
C ALA A 554 36.09 -1.60 -25.28
N VAL A 555 36.80 -1.24 -24.20
CA VAL A 555 36.34 -0.28 -23.17
C VAL A 555 37.17 1.02 -23.18
N LEU A 556 38.36 1.01 -23.79
CA LEU A 556 39.24 2.19 -23.93
C LEU A 556 39.33 2.73 -25.36
N GLY A 557 38.49 2.21 -26.29
CA GLY A 557 38.43 2.62 -27.70
C GLY A 557 37.48 3.76 -27.97
#